data_AF-A0A4S3JKR6-F1
#
_entry.id   AF-A0A4S3JKR6-F1
#
_cell.length_a   1.000
_cell.length_b   1.000
_cell.length_c   1.000
_cell.angle_alpha   90.00
_cell.angle_beta   90.00
_cell.angle_gamma   90.00
#
_symmetry.space_group_name_H-M   'P 1'
#
loop_
_entity.id
_entity.type
_entity.pdbx_description
1 polymer ?
#
loop_
_entity_poly.entity_id
_entity_poly.type
_entity_poly.pdbx_seq_one_letter_code
_entity_poly.pdbx_strand_id
1 'polypeptide(L)'
;MFRSDSQPSKLRRASLLPRIRRTLKAPDRPIAIRKECITDRKTTLVLRPYGDAQSEVAYQICDLDGVTQLTVSGHKFGGRSCREFRDSSGLPLFELHKKSSFRTGWCVTLPGCVSANIATGGLRRSFSSSVESFYLSFENVAALDCKHKEDKQLTLEIERFGNALASFDIVDGDRKVAEVRESIPHNRTLALMPGSKRGWRPAIDIIIMPHVDITLATVIAVIASDSTFTANY
;
A
#
# COMPACT_ATOMS: atom_id res chain seq x y z
N MET A 1 63.22 2.47 11.30
CA MET A 1 62.86 3.62 10.44
C MET A 1 61.74 3.13 9.53
N PHE A 2 60.53 3.64 9.75
CA PHE A 2 59.28 3.10 9.22
C PHE A 2 59.07 3.44 7.74
N ARG A 3 58.68 2.44 6.93
CA ARG A 3 58.16 2.62 5.57
C ARG A 3 56.71 3.07 5.64
N SER A 4 56.42 4.23 5.07
CA SER A 4 55.09 4.80 4.89
C SER A 4 54.59 4.50 3.48
N ASP A 5 53.91 3.38 3.29
CA ASP A 5 53.09 3.14 2.10
C ASP A 5 51.63 3.48 2.43
N SER A 6 51.21 4.65 1.97
CA SER A 6 49.82 5.10 2.04
C SER A 6 49.02 4.43 0.92
N GLN A 7 48.22 3.42 1.28
CA GLN A 7 47.22 2.88 0.36
C GLN A 7 46.07 3.89 0.21
N PRO A 8 45.71 4.34 -1.02
CA PRO A 8 44.50 5.10 -1.21
C PRO A 8 43.30 4.17 -0.99
N SER A 9 42.49 4.51 0.02
CA SER A 9 41.23 3.87 0.32
C SER A 9 40.34 3.90 -0.93
N LYS A 10 40.09 2.72 -1.51
CA LYS A 10 39.08 2.54 -2.54
C LYS A 10 37.71 2.80 -1.90
N LEU A 11 37.28 4.06 -1.92
CA LEU A 11 35.87 4.44 -1.81
C LEU A 11 35.15 3.72 -2.95
N ARG A 12 34.59 2.54 -2.64
CA ARG A 12 33.54 1.93 -3.45
C ARG A 12 32.38 2.92 -3.44
N ARG A 13 32.35 3.81 -4.44
CA ARG A 13 31.11 4.45 -4.89
C ARG A 13 30.14 3.32 -5.15
N ALA A 14 29.23 3.07 -4.20
CA ALA A 14 28.04 2.31 -4.48
C ALA A 14 27.39 3.00 -5.67
N SER A 15 27.38 2.31 -6.80
CA SER A 15 26.77 2.82 -8.02
C SER A 15 25.31 3.12 -7.70
N LEU A 16 24.95 4.41 -7.74
CA LEU A 16 23.57 4.90 -7.72
C LEU A 16 22.89 4.54 -9.04
N LEU A 17 22.86 3.24 -9.38
CA LEU A 17 22.03 2.80 -10.48
C LEU A 17 20.58 3.04 -10.06
N PRO A 18 19.80 3.81 -10.84
CA PRO A 18 18.39 3.96 -10.56
C PRO A 18 17.76 2.57 -10.52
N ARG A 19 17.05 2.26 -9.43
CA ARG A 19 16.40 0.96 -9.28
C ARG A 19 15.42 0.79 -10.44
N ILE A 20 15.71 -0.17 -11.32
CA ILE A 20 14.88 -0.45 -12.49
C ILE A 20 13.50 -0.88 -11.99
N ARG A 21 12.45 -0.21 -12.48
CA ARG A 21 11.08 -0.59 -12.16
C ARG A 21 10.78 -1.97 -12.74
N ARG A 22 10.18 -2.83 -11.92
CA ARG A 22 9.74 -4.16 -12.34
C ARG A 22 8.56 -4.06 -13.31
N THR A 23 8.43 -5.05 -14.19
CA THR A 23 7.34 -5.13 -15.16
C THR A 23 6.00 -5.42 -14.47
N LEU A 24 4.95 -4.71 -14.90
CA LEU A 24 3.58 -4.97 -14.46
C LEU A 24 3.07 -6.28 -15.08
N LYS A 25 2.92 -7.32 -14.26
CA LYS A 25 2.53 -8.66 -14.72
C LYS A 25 1.72 -9.37 -13.64
N ALA A 26 0.80 -10.23 -14.06
CA ALA A 26 0.09 -11.12 -13.14
C ALA A 26 1.09 -11.98 -12.33
N PRO A 27 0.78 -12.27 -11.05
CA PRO A 27 1.57 -13.18 -10.24
C PRO A 27 1.49 -14.61 -10.78
N ASP A 28 2.49 -15.43 -10.46
CA ASP A 28 2.49 -16.86 -10.84
C ASP A 28 1.50 -17.69 -10.02
N ARG A 29 1.04 -17.15 -8.90
CA ARG A 29 0.04 -17.75 -8.00
C ARG A 29 -0.95 -16.67 -7.56
N PRO A 30 -2.23 -17.00 -7.32
CA PRO A 30 -3.16 -16.03 -6.77
C PRO A 30 -2.69 -15.48 -5.41
N ILE A 31 -2.92 -14.19 -5.19
CA ILE A 31 -2.50 -13.47 -3.99
C ILE A 31 -3.73 -12.83 -3.35
N ALA A 32 -4.08 -13.28 -2.15
CA ALA A 32 -5.27 -12.78 -1.46
C ALA A 32 -5.19 -12.81 0.06
N ILE A 33 -5.92 -11.87 0.68
CA ILE A 33 -6.39 -11.99 2.07
C ILE A 33 -7.85 -12.45 2.12
N ARG A 34 -8.61 -12.29 1.02
CA ARG A 34 -9.98 -12.79 0.81
C ARG A 34 -10.13 -13.38 -0.59
N LYS A 35 -10.54 -14.65 -0.68
CA LYS A 35 -10.57 -15.40 -1.96
C LYS A 35 -11.62 -14.86 -2.92
N GLU A 36 -12.76 -14.48 -2.37
CA GLU A 36 -13.92 -13.95 -3.09
C GLU A 36 -13.64 -12.59 -3.75
N CYS A 37 -12.54 -11.92 -3.38
CA CYS A 37 -12.16 -10.61 -3.91
C CYS A 37 -11.02 -10.68 -4.94
N ILE A 38 -10.62 -11.88 -5.38
CA ILE A 38 -9.61 -12.07 -6.41
C ILE A 38 -10.19 -11.66 -7.77
N THR A 39 -9.51 -10.77 -8.48
CA THR A 39 -9.90 -10.37 -9.84
C THR A 39 -9.44 -11.39 -10.88
N ASP A 40 -10.25 -11.64 -11.91
CA ASP A 40 -9.93 -12.49 -13.06
C ASP A 40 -9.22 -11.73 -14.19
N ARG A 41 -9.45 -10.42 -14.26
CA ARG A 41 -8.91 -9.51 -15.28
C ARG A 41 -8.10 -8.38 -14.66
N LYS A 42 -7.38 -7.65 -15.51
CA LYS A 42 -6.71 -6.42 -15.11
C LYS A 42 -7.78 -5.39 -14.75
N THR A 43 -7.78 -4.95 -13.51
CA THR A 43 -8.82 -4.06 -12.95
C THR A 43 -8.18 -2.74 -12.56
N THR A 44 -8.86 -1.63 -12.84
CA THR A 44 -8.44 -0.30 -12.38
C THR A 44 -9.53 0.26 -11.48
N LEU A 45 -9.15 0.66 -10.28
CA LEU A 45 -10.00 1.33 -9.32
C LEU A 45 -9.49 2.74 -9.08
N VAL A 46 -10.37 3.60 -8.57
CA VAL A 46 -10.07 4.97 -8.20
C VAL A 46 -10.47 5.16 -6.75
N LEU A 47 -9.48 5.37 -5.89
CA LEU A 47 -9.68 5.83 -4.52
C LEU A 47 -9.93 7.34 -4.59
N ARG A 48 -11.12 7.78 -4.19
CA ARG A 48 -11.55 9.17 -4.19
C ARG A 48 -11.80 9.65 -2.76
N PRO A 49 -11.27 10.83 -2.36
CA PRO A 49 -11.73 11.50 -1.16
C PRO A 49 -13.23 11.79 -1.26
N TYR A 50 -13.99 11.48 -0.21
CA TYR A 50 -15.43 11.72 -0.16
C TYR A 50 -15.79 12.66 1.00
N GLY A 51 -15.75 12.17 2.23
CA GLY A 51 -15.78 13.00 3.45
C GLY A 51 -14.37 13.39 3.90
N ASP A 52 -14.24 14.05 5.04
CA ASP A 52 -12.95 14.39 5.66
C ASP A 52 -12.27 13.18 6.35
N ALA A 53 -11.11 13.41 6.98
CA ALA A 53 -10.35 12.35 7.66
C ALA A 53 -11.02 11.77 8.92
N GLN A 54 -12.15 12.35 9.38
CA GLN A 54 -12.90 11.93 10.57
C GLN A 54 -14.32 11.46 10.22
N SER A 55 -14.72 11.55 8.96
CA SER A 55 -16.04 11.18 8.47
C SER A 55 -16.26 9.67 8.50
N GLU A 56 -17.53 9.24 8.56
CA GLU A 56 -17.92 7.84 8.42
C GLU A 56 -17.40 7.23 7.11
N VAL A 57 -17.41 8.01 6.03
CA VAL A 57 -16.83 7.64 4.74
C VAL A 57 -15.81 8.70 4.33
N ALA A 58 -14.54 8.46 4.63
CA ALA A 58 -13.44 9.33 4.23
C ALA A 58 -13.04 9.12 2.77
N TYR A 59 -13.15 7.88 2.27
CA TYR A 59 -12.88 7.52 0.88
C TYR A 59 -13.95 6.60 0.29
N GLN A 60 -14.18 6.79 -1.00
CA GLN A 60 -14.88 5.82 -1.85
C GLN A 60 -13.88 5.22 -2.83
N ILE A 61 -13.94 3.90 -3.02
CA ILE A 61 -13.16 3.19 -4.02
C ILE A 61 -14.13 2.74 -5.09
N CYS A 62 -14.01 3.35 -6.27
CA CYS A 62 -14.88 3.09 -7.40
C CYS A 62 -14.13 2.38 -8.52
N ASP A 63 -14.86 1.65 -9.37
CA ASP A 63 -14.34 1.28 -10.69
C ASP A 63 -14.33 2.48 -11.65
N LEU A 64 -13.95 2.23 -12.91
CA LEU A 64 -13.89 3.25 -13.95
C LEU A 64 -15.27 3.79 -14.35
N ASP A 65 -16.34 3.01 -14.14
CA ASP A 65 -17.72 3.42 -14.40
C ASP A 65 -18.29 4.26 -13.22
N GLY A 66 -17.51 4.41 -12.15
CA GLY A 66 -17.88 5.19 -10.97
C GLY A 66 -18.67 4.40 -9.93
N VAL A 67 -18.89 3.10 -10.14
CA VAL A 67 -19.62 2.26 -9.19
C VAL A 67 -18.74 1.97 -7.99
N THR A 68 -19.25 2.23 -6.78
CA THR A 68 -18.53 2.02 -5.53
C THR A 68 -18.36 0.53 -5.25
N GLN A 69 -17.11 0.12 -5.11
CA GLN A 69 -16.71 -1.25 -4.79
C GLN A 69 -16.44 -1.37 -3.28
N LEU A 70 -15.81 -0.35 -2.67
CA LEU A 70 -15.54 -0.29 -1.23
C LEU A 70 -15.68 1.13 -0.69
N THR A 71 -15.93 1.23 0.62
CA THR A 71 -15.82 2.49 1.37
C THR A 71 -14.83 2.35 2.51
N VAL A 72 -14.18 3.45 2.88
CA VAL A 72 -13.19 3.48 3.97
C VAL A 72 -13.48 4.64 4.89
N SER A 73 -13.55 4.37 6.20
CA SER A 73 -13.82 5.39 7.20
C SER A 73 -12.61 6.28 7.52
N GLY A 74 -12.91 7.40 8.18
CA GLY A 74 -11.92 8.25 8.85
C GLY A 74 -11.31 7.59 10.08
N HIS A 75 -10.13 8.06 10.51
CA HIS A 75 -9.36 7.47 11.63
C HIS A 75 -10.04 7.58 13.00
N LYS A 76 -11.02 8.48 13.17
CA LYS A 76 -11.65 8.77 14.47
C LYS A 76 -13.12 8.37 14.54
N PHE A 77 -13.63 7.71 13.50
CA PHE A 77 -15.01 7.26 13.48
C PHE A 77 -15.13 5.88 14.17
N GLY A 78 -15.99 5.76 15.17
CA GLY A 78 -16.23 4.53 15.92
C GLY A 78 -15.59 4.47 17.32
N GLY A 79 -15.75 3.34 18.02
CA GLY A 79 -15.27 3.17 19.40
C GLY A 79 -13.74 3.09 19.55
N ARG A 80 -13.00 2.97 18.44
CA ARG A 80 -11.53 2.87 18.40
C ARG A 80 -11.00 3.66 17.22
N SER A 81 -9.85 4.32 17.40
CA SER A 81 -9.18 5.01 16.29
C SER A 81 -8.61 3.99 15.29
N CYS A 82 -9.31 3.82 14.18
CA CYS A 82 -9.00 2.89 13.08
C CYS A 82 -9.66 3.38 11.80
N ARG A 83 -9.30 2.78 10.67
CA ARG A 83 -10.09 2.89 9.44
C ARG A 83 -10.80 1.57 9.18
N GLU A 84 -12.12 1.60 9.11
CA GLU A 84 -12.94 0.47 8.75
C GLU A 84 -13.12 0.44 7.24
N PHE A 85 -12.92 -0.72 6.64
CA PHE A 85 -13.20 -0.96 5.23
C PHE A 85 -14.50 -1.72 5.13
N ARG A 86 -15.43 -1.19 4.34
CA ARG A 86 -16.73 -1.82 4.09
C ARG A 86 -16.86 -2.17 2.61
N ASP A 87 -17.57 -3.24 2.31
CA ASP A 87 -17.95 -3.57 0.95
C ASP A 87 -19.02 -2.60 0.40
N SER A 88 -19.49 -2.84 -0.82
CA SER A 88 -20.52 -2.04 -1.48
C SER A 88 -21.89 -2.10 -0.79
N SER A 89 -22.15 -3.13 0.02
CA SER A 89 -23.37 -3.24 0.84
C SER A 89 -23.28 -2.49 2.17
N GLY A 90 -22.07 -2.05 2.55
CA GLY A 90 -21.77 -1.42 3.84
C GLY A 90 -21.38 -2.42 4.93
N LEU A 91 -21.19 -3.70 4.61
CA LEU A 91 -20.73 -4.69 5.58
C LEU A 91 -19.23 -4.50 5.86
N PRO A 92 -18.80 -4.49 7.12
CA PRO A 92 -17.39 -4.33 7.47
C PRO A 92 -16.59 -5.58 7.07
N LEU A 93 -15.47 -5.35 6.38
CA LEU A 93 -14.56 -6.40 5.91
C LEU A 93 -13.35 -6.56 6.83
N PHE A 94 -12.74 -5.44 7.24
CA PHE A 94 -11.55 -5.39 8.09
C PHE A 94 -11.31 -3.97 8.63
N GLU A 95 -10.47 -3.88 9.66
CA GLU A 95 -10.02 -2.65 10.27
C GLU A 95 -8.51 -2.46 10.05
N LEU A 96 -8.10 -1.26 9.64
CA LEU A 96 -6.69 -0.86 9.56
C LEU A 96 -6.33 -0.02 10.78
N HIS A 97 -5.29 -0.46 11.50
CA HIS A 97 -4.75 0.21 12.66
C HIS A 97 -3.28 0.60 12.44
N LYS A 98 -2.85 1.66 13.15
CA LYS A 98 -1.43 1.85 13.42
C LYS A 98 -1.03 1.09 14.68
N LYS A 99 0.14 0.44 14.63
CA LYS A 99 0.74 -0.20 15.80
C LYS A 99 1.16 0.88 16.81
N SER A 100 0.69 0.78 18.04
CA SER A 100 0.99 1.72 19.13
C SER A 100 2.45 1.64 19.59
N SER A 101 3.07 0.47 19.49
CA SER A 101 4.40 0.18 20.03
C SER A 101 5.57 0.64 19.14
N PHE A 102 5.33 0.95 17.86
CA PHE A 102 6.32 1.55 16.96
C PHE A 102 5.62 2.44 15.95
N ARG A 103 5.97 3.75 15.89
CA ARG A 103 5.30 4.80 15.08
C ARG A 103 5.23 4.56 13.55
N THR A 104 5.66 3.40 13.08
CA THR A 104 5.95 3.10 11.67
C THR A 104 5.34 1.78 11.19
N GLY A 105 4.42 1.20 11.97
CA GLY A 105 3.81 -0.10 11.68
C GLY A 105 2.29 -0.03 11.51
N TRP A 106 1.77 -0.92 10.67
CA TRP A 106 0.33 -1.11 10.44
C TRP A 106 -0.07 -2.54 10.78
N CYS A 107 -1.33 -2.73 11.18
CA CYS A 107 -1.96 -4.04 11.21
C CYS A 107 -3.39 -3.96 10.68
N VAL A 108 -3.80 -5.02 10.01
CA VAL A 108 -5.15 -5.22 9.51
C VAL A 108 -5.75 -6.37 10.31
N THR A 109 -6.93 -6.17 10.86
CA THR A 109 -7.66 -7.15 11.67
C THR A 109 -9.06 -7.38 11.13
N LEU A 110 -9.68 -8.48 11.56
CA LEU A 110 -11.11 -8.67 11.34
C LEU A 110 -11.91 -7.61 12.14
N PRO A 111 -13.11 -7.22 11.66
CA PRO A 111 -13.95 -6.25 12.35
C PRO A 111 -14.22 -6.65 13.80
N GLY A 112 -14.09 -5.70 14.73
CA GLY A 112 -14.30 -5.92 16.16
C GLY A 112 -13.25 -6.79 16.86
N CYS A 113 -12.21 -7.26 16.16
CA CYS A 113 -11.17 -8.11 16.74
C CYS A 113 -9.83 -7.39 16.89
N VAL A 114 -9.23 -7.45 18.08
CA VAL A 114 -7.95 -6.77 18.39
C VAL A 114 -6.73 -7.68 18.22
N SER A 115 -6.91 -9.00 18.34
CA SER A 115 -5.81 -9.97 18.37
C SER A 115 -5.61 -10.74 17.07
N ALA A 116 -6.66 -10.89 16.26
CA ALA A 116 -6.60 -11.62 14.98
C ALA A 116 -6.12 -10.72 13.85
N ASN A 117 -4.79 -10.58 13.72
CA ASN A 117 -4.17 -9.89 12.59
C ASN A 117 -4.25 -10.76 11.34
N ILE A 118 -4.87 -10.23 10.28
CA ILE A 118 -4.88 -10.87 8.95
C ILE A 118 -3.75 -10.35 8.06
N ALA A 119 -3.24 -9.15 8.33
CA ALA A 119 -2.04 -8.62 7.70
C ALA A 119 -1.28 -7.69 8.65
N THR A 120 0.03 -7.58 8.46
CA THR A 120 0.88 -6.64 9.20
C THR A 120 1.86 -5.97 8.25
N GLY A 121 2.08 -4.68 8.45
CA GLY A 121 3.00 -3.91 7.61
C GLY A 121 3.93 -3.05 8.44
N GLY A 122 4.99 -2.58 7.78
CA GLY A 122 5.94 -1.67 8.40
C GLY A 122 6.82 -0.97 7.39
N LEU A 123 7.40 0.15 7.82
CA LEU A 123 8.40 0.83 7.02
C LEU A 123 9.66 -0.02 6.86
N ARG A 124 10.23 0.01 5.66
CA ARG A 124 11.53 -0.57 5.41
C ARG A 124 12.58 0.46 5.83
N ARG A 125 13.29 0.22 6.94
CA ARG A 125 14.45 1.04 7.32
C ARG A 125 15.53 0.85 6.26
N SER A 126 15.70 1.83 5.38
CA SER A 126 16.85 1.89 4.49
C SER A 126 17.74 3.04 4.92
N PHE A 127 19.03 2.75 5.09
CA PHE A 127 20.04 3.75 5.42
C PHE A 127 20.44 4.63 4.22
N SER A 128 19.90 4.37 3.02
CA SER A 128 20.34 5.02 1.77
C SER A 128 19.22 5.56 0.86
N SER A 129 17.95 5.43 1.25
CA SER A 129 16.82 5.90 0.42
C SER A 129 16.07 7.03 1.11
N SER A 130 16.08 8.21 0.49
CA SER A 130 15.19 9.34 0.83
C SER A 130 13.72 9.09 0.47
N VAL A 131 13.41 7.91 -0.08
CA VAL A 131 12.10 7.50 -0.55
C VAL A 131 11.59 6.34 0.31
N GLU A 132 10.58 6.62 1.13
CA GLU A 132 10.05 5.72 2.14
C GLU A 132 9.22 4.60 1.48
N SER A 133 9.82 3.40 1.39
CA SER A 133 9.18 2.16 0.95
C SER A 133 8.72 1.36 2.17
N PHE A 134 7.71 0.51 2.01
CA PHE A 134 7.18 -0.32 3.08
C PHE A 134 6.90 -1.74 2.62
N TYR A 135 6.52 -2.63 3.53
CA TYR A 135 6.12 -3.99 3.21
C TYR A 135 4.79 -4.32 3.89
N LEU A 136 4.10 -5.34 3.36
CA LEU A 136 2.91 -5.92 3.96
C LEU A 136 3.03 -7.45 3.92
N SER A 137 2.94 -8.08 5.10
CA SER A 137 3.04 -9.52 5.31
C SER A 137 1.70 -10.08 5.80
N PHE A 138 1.25 -11.19 5.21
CA PHE A 138 -0.04 -11.81 5.50
C PHE A 138 -0.03 -13.31 5.15
N GLU A 139 -1.02 -14.05 5.67
CA GLU A 139 -1.28 -15.42 5.22
C GLU A 139 -2.05 -15.35 3.89
N ASN A 140 -1.44 -15.83 2.81
CA ASN A 140 -2.08 -15.88 1.50
C ASN A 140 -3.16 -16.96 1.50
N VAL A 141 -4.42 -16.55 1.67
CA VAL A 141 -5.54 -17.49 1.76
C VAL A 141 -5.75 -18.26 0.46
N ALA A 142 -5.27 -17.74 -0.67
CA ALA A 142 -5.38 -18.41 -1.96
C ALA A 142 -4.36 -19.55 -2.18
N ALA A 143 -3.35 -19.68 -1.30
CA ALA A 143 -2.36 -20.76 -1.34
C ALA A 143 -2.94 -22.07 -0.75
N LEU A 144 -3.94 -22.64 -1.44
CA LEU A 144 -4.65 -23.85 -1.00
C LEU A 144 -3.76 -25.11 -1.01
N ASP A 145 -2.82 -25.18 -1.95
CA ASP A 145 -1.96 -26.35 -2.15
C ASP A 145 -0.83 -26.46 -1.11
N CYS A 146 -0.60 -25.40 -0.33
CA CYS A 146 0.39 -25.36 0.73
C CYS A 146 -0.12 -26.08 1.98
N LYS A 147 0.60 -27.13 2.40
CA LYS A 147 0.25 -27.94 3.58
C LYS A 147 0.59 -27.21 4.89
N HIS A 148 1.71 -26.49 4.93
CA HIS A 148 2.17 -25.79 6.12
C HIS A 148 1.76 -24.32 6.08
N LYS A 149 1.46 -23.75 7.26
CA LYS A 149 1.09 -22.33 7.38
C LYS A 149 2.23 -21.39 6.97
N GLU A 150 3.47 -21.78 7.24
CA GLU A 150 4.66 -21.00 6.88
C GLU A 150 4.76 -20.80 5.37
N ASP A 151 4.42 -21.83 4.58
CA ASP A 151 4.42 -21.78 3.12
C ASP A 151 3.32 -20.87 2.56
N LYS A 152 2.27 -20.58 3.36
CA LYS A 152 1.20 -19.64 3.01
C LYS A 152 1.57 -18.20 3.32
N GLN A 153 2.62 -17.97 4.10
CA GLN A 153 3.02 -16.62 4.48
C GLN A 153 3.63 -15.90 3.28
N LEU A 154 3.05 -14.76 2.92
CA LEU A 154 3.49 -13.93 1.79
C LEU A 154 3.86 -12.54 2.29
N THR A 155 4.92 -11.97 1.74
CA THR A 155 5.30 -10.57 1.97
C THR A 155 5.41 -9.84 0.65
N LEU A 156 4.61 -8.79 0.49
CA LEU A 156 4.70 -7.87 -0.65
C LEU A 156 5.63 -6.71 -0.29
N GLU A 157 6.50 -6.35 -1.24
CA GLU A 157 7.29 -5.13 -1.15
C GLU A 157 6.51 -3.99 -1.81
N ILE A 158 6.37 -2.86 -1.12
CA ILE A 158 5.73 -1.67 -1.66
C ILE A 158 6.82 -0.63 -1.89
N GLU A 159 7.09 -0.43 -3.17
CA GLU A 159 8.20 0.34 -3.66
C GLU A 159 7.73 1.71 -4.13
N ARG A 160 8.16 2.77 -3.44
CA ARG A 160 7.80 4.12 -3.84
C ARG A 160 8.68 4.62 -4.99
N PHE A 161 8.05 5.20 -5.99
CA PHE A 161 8.64 5.85 -7.16
C PHE A 161 8.02 7.23 -7.37
N GLY A 162 8.69 8.05 -8.18
CA GLY A 162 8.21 9.39 -8.52
C GLY A 162 8.56 10.43 -7.46
N ASN A 163 9.11 11.56 -7.93
CA ASN A 163 9.45 12.69 -7.07
C ASN A 163 8.28 13.70 -7.00
N ALA A 164 7.66 13.98 -8.14
CA ALA A 164 6.56 14.94 -8.25
C ALA A 164 5.24 14.31 -7.82
N LEU A 165 4.80 13.26 -8.52
CA LEU A 165 3.58 12.51 -8.23
C LEU A 165 3.89 11.28 -7.39
N ALA A 166 3.00 10.98 -6.45
CA ALA A 166 3.11 9.77 -5.65
C ALA A 166 2.84 8.53 -6.51
N SER A 167 3.78 7.58 -6.56
CA SER A 167 3.61 6.30 -7.24
C SER A 167 4.23 5.18 -6.41
N PHE A 168 3.57 4.04 -6.35
CA PHE A 168 3.97 2.89 -5.57
C PHE A 168 3.74 1.63 -6.40
N ASP A 169 4.78 0.82 -6.55
CA ASP A 169 4.69 -0.50 -7.16
C ASP A 169 4.52 -1.54 -6.05
N ILE A 170 3.51 -2.40 -6.17
CA ILE A 170 3.26 -3.53 -5.28
C ILE A 170 3.94 -4.75 -5.90
N VAL A 171 4.95 -5.28 -5.23
CA VAL A 171 5.90 -6.24 -5.79
C VAL A 171 5.77 -7.60 -5.12
N ASP A 172 5.72 -8.64 -5.95
CA ASP A 172 5.88 -10.06 -5.58
C ASP A 172 7.12 -10.60 -6.32
N GLY A 173 8.22 -10.79 -5.60
CA GLY A 173 9.48 -11.28 -6.16
C GLY A 173 10.07 -10.39 -7.26
N ASP A 174 10.00 -10.87 -8.50
CA ASP A 174 10.63 -10.28 -9.69
C ASP A 174 9.69 -9.36 -10.49
N ARG A 175 8.41 -9.28 -10.13
CA ARG A 175 7.39 -8.50 -10.85
C ARG A 175 6.60 -7.58 -9.93
N LYS A 176 5.99 -6.56 -10.52
CA LYS A 176 4.94 -5.81 -9.83
C LYS A 176 3.57 -6.35 -10.24
N VAL A 177 2.74 -6.64 -9.25
CA VAL A 177 1.42 -7.25 -9.38
C VAL A 177 0.30 -6.23 -9.29
N ALA A 178 0.60 -5.03 -8.78
CA ALA A 178 -0.27 -3.89 -8.79
C ALA A 178 0.53 -2.58 -8.73
N GLU A 179 -0.11 -1.48 -9.08
CA GLU A 179 0.46 -0.12 -9.03
C GLU A 179 -0.57 0.84 -8.42
N VAL A 180 -0.11 1.66 -7.49
CA VAL A 180 -0.89 2.72 -6.86
C VAL A 180 -0.26 4.05 -7.23
N ARG A 181 -1.01 4.99 -7.79
CA ARG A 181 -0.46 6.28 -8.20
C ARG A 181 -1.46 7.41 -8.06
N GLU A 182 -0.97 8.61 -7.79
CA GLU A 182 -1.79 9.83 -7.86
C GLU A 182 -2.43 9.93 -9.24
N SER A 183 -3.75 10.08 -9.26
CA SER A 183 -4.52 10.07 -10.50
C SER A 183 -4.38 11.41 -11.21
N ILE A 184 -3.89 11.42 -12.44
CA ILE A 184 -3.91 12.62 -13.27
C ILE A 184 -5.34 12.95 -13.74
N PRO A 185 -6.12 12.01 -14.32
CA PRO A 185 -7.42 12.35 -14.89
C PRO A 185 -8.49 12.68 -13.83
N HIS A 186 -8.36 12.16 -12.61
CA HIS A 186 -9.37 12.35 -11.56
C HIS A 186 -9.08 13.50 -10.60
N ASN A 187 -7.95 14.20 -10.77
CA ASN A 187 -7.62 15.37 -9.96
C ASN A 187 -7.67 16.64 -10.83
N ARG A 188 -8.49 17.61 -10.42
CA ARG A 188 -8.54 18.94 -11.09
C ARG A 188 -7.23 19.70 -10.97
N THR A 189 -6.47 19.44 -9.90
CA THR A 189 -5.20 20.11 -9.57
C THR A 189 -4.21 19.09 -9.05
N LEU A 190 -2.91 19.31 -9.27
CA LEU A 190 -1.85 18.42 -8.79
C LEU A 190 -0.92 19.17 -7.82
N ALA A 191 -0.64 18.54 -6.67
CA ALA A 191 0.23 19.10 -5.64
C ALA A 191 1.72 18.80 -5.94
N LEU A 192 2.26 19.43 -6.99
CA LEU A 192 3.61 19.14 -7.50
C LEU A 192 4.74 19.63 -6.57
N MET A 193 4.46 20.58 -5.67
CA MET A 193 5.44 21.14 -4.74
C MET A 193 5.33 20.47 -3.36
N PRO A 194 6.44 20.22 -2.64
CA PRO A 194 6.39 19.58 -1.32
C PRO A 194 5.43 20.25 -0.33
N GLY A 195 5.43 21.59 -0.27
CA GLY A 195 4.52 22.35 0.61
C GLY A 195 3.04 22.25 0.22
N SER A 196 2.73 22.04 -1.06
CA SER A 196 1.36 21.92 -1.56
C SER A 196 0.70 20.58 -1.22
N LYS A 197 1.47 19.58 -0.77
CA LYS A 197 0.95 18.26 -0.35
C LYS A 197 0.32 18.30 1.04
N ARG A 198 0.53 19.36 1.82
CA ARG A 198 -0.09 19.54 3.14
C ARG A 198 -1.57 19.88 2.96
N GLY A 199 -2.46 19.14 3.61
CA GLY A 199 -3.91 19.32 3.42
C GLY A 199 -4.44 18.76 2.09
N TRP A 200 -3.57 18.25 1.21
CA TRP A 200 -3.96 17.68 -0.07
C TRP A 200 -4.47 16.25 0.09
N ARG A 201 -5.63 15.95 -0.51
CA ARG A 201 -6.21 14.61 -0.56
C ARG A 201 -6.52 14.30 -2.02
N PRO A 202 -5.60 13.69 -2.78
CA PRO A 202 -5.83 13.39 -4.18
C PRO A 202 -6.71 12.16 -4.37
N ALA A 203 -7.34 12.09 -5.54
CA ALA A 203 -7.74 10.82 -6.12
C ALA A 203 -6.51 9.99 -6.51
N ILE A 204 -6.57 8.67 -6.31
CA ILE A 204 -5.48 7.72 -6.55
C ILE A 204 -5.98 6.60 -7.43
N ASP A 205 -5.28 6.31 -8.53
CA ASP A 205 -5.54 5.14 -9.36
C ASP A 205 -4.87 3.91 -8.73
N ILE A 206 -5.59 2.80 -8.70
CA ILE A 206 -5.13 1.49 -8.24
C ILE A 206 -5.27 0.52 -9.42
N ILE A 207 -4.15 0.15 -10.03
CA ILE A 207 -4.11 -0.79 -11.16
C ILE A 207 -3.72 -2.16 -10.62
N ILE A 208 -4.59 -3.14 -10.81
CA ILE A 208 -4.51 -4.46 -10.20
C ILE A 208 -4.43 -5.50 -11.33
N MET A 209 -3.42 -6.37 -11.28
CA MET A 209 -3.32 -7.47 -12.25
C MET A 209 -4.30 -8.60 -11.92
N PRO A 210 -4.67 -9.44 -12.92
CA PRO A 210 -5.37 -10.69 -12.68
C PRO A 210 -4.77 -11.50 -11.52
N HIS A 211 -5.60 -12.24 -10.81
CA HIS A 211 -5.26 -13.10 -9.68
C HIS A 211 -4.76 -12.38 -8.42
N VAL A 212 -5.02 -11.07 -8.30
CA VAL A 212 -4.73 -10.27 -7.11
C VAL A 212 -6.03 -9.85 -6.45
N ASP A 213 -6.07 -9.91 -5.12
CA ASP A 213 -7.20 -9.46 -4.32
C ASP A 213 -7.35 -7.93 -4.33
N ILE A 214 -8.55 -7.49 -4.71
CA ILE A 214 -8.93 -6.06 -4.76
C ILE A 214 -8.86 -5.40 -3.38
N THR A 215 -9.28 -6.10 -2.34
CA THR A 215 -9.31 -5.56 -0.97
C THR A 215 -7.89 -5.35 -0.44
N LEU A 216 -6.98 -6.29 -0.73
CA LEU A 216 -5.56 -6.18 -0.40
C LEU A 216 -4.90 -4.97 -1.07
N ALA A 217 -5.13 -4.80 -2.37
CA ALA A 217 -4.60 -3.65 -3.12
C ALA A 217 -5.15 -2.33 -2.57
N THR A 218 -6.42 -2.31 -2.16
CA THR A 218 -7.09 -1.15 -1.58
C THR A 218 -6.52 -0.78 -0.21
N VAL A 219 -6.24 -1.77 0.66
CA VAL A 219 -5.52 -1.55 1.93
C VAL A 219 -4.18 -0.88 1.68
N ILE A 220 -3.40 -1.43 0.75
CA ILE A 220 -2.07 -0.89 0.42
C ILE A 220 -2.19 0.55 -0.11
N ALA A 221 -3.18 0.83 -0.94
CA ALA A 221 -3.42 2.17 -1.46
C ALA A 221 -3.77 3.18 -0.36
N VAL A 222 -4.59 2.79 0.62
CA VAL A 222 -4.91 3.63 1.79
C VAL A 222 -3.66 3.88 2.64
N ILE A 223 -2.85 2.84 2.90
CA ILE A 223 -1.57 2.99 3.63
C ILE A 223 -0.62 3.94 2.89
N ALA A 224 -0.50 3.79 1.56
CA ALA A 224 0.34 4.64 0.71
C ALA A 224 -0.14 6.10 0.68
N SER A 225 -1.47 6.30 0.67
CA SER A 225 -2.09 7.61 0.76
C SER A 225 -1.81 8.26 2.12
N ASP A 226 -2.04 7.54 3.21
CA ASP A 226 -1.81 8.02 4.59
C ASP A 226 -0.32 8.31 4.87
N SER A 227 0.60 7.56 4.28
CA SER A 227 2.05 7.80 4.43
C SER A 227 2.54 9.00 3.61
N THR A 228 1.86 9.33 2.51
CA THR A 228 2.27 10.42 1.62
C THR A 228 1.60 11.75 1.97
N PHE A 229 0.31 11.71 2.30
CA PHE A 229 -0.53 12.89 2.44
C PHE A 229 -1.01 13.04 3.89
N THR A 230 -0.38 13.97 4.60
CA THR A 230 -0.64 14.22 6.04
C THR A 230 -2.06 14.72 6.33
N ALA A 231 -2.78 15.19 5.31
CA ALA A 231 -4.19 15.59 5.38
C ALA A 231 -5.15 14.47 5.76
N ASN A 232 -4.68 13.23 5.64
CA ASN A 232 -5.47 12.04 5.91
C ASN A 232 -5.49 11.66 7.41
N TYR A 233 -4.81 12.45 8.26
CA TYR A 233 -4.64 12.23 9.70
C TYR A 233 -5.42 13.20 10.57
#